data_AF-A0A3M2IYR8-F1
#
_entry.id   AF-A0A3M2IYR8-F1
#
_cell.length_a   1.000
_cell.length_b   1.000
_cell.length_c   1.000
_cell.angle_alpha   90.00
_cell.angle_beta   90.00
_cell.angle_gamma   90.00
#
_symmetry.space_group_name_H-M   'P 1'
#
loop_
_entity.id
_entity.type
_entity.pdbx_description
1 polymer ?
#
loop_
_entity_poly.entity_id
_entity_poly.type
_entity_poly.pdbx_seq_one_letter_code
_entity_poly.pdbx_strand_id
1 'polypeptide(L)'
;MDEVKELSINARKRIREFVETIDALREKAREVNAFEIVQEVVNTFRLLEIYQGSRLPEDQARVENIQELLNSILTFTRNNPPEEATLTHYLEEISLVTDIDRWDPSQATVTLMTLHSAKGLEFPVVIITGLEDGLFPLARSVNRDEDLEEERRLFYVGMTRAKESLYLLWAQERQRFGNQQWGGGYFYNAPSRFLREIPEHLTKEEPVKIQPDLEYIYDDQEDEKGEFRIGDWVVHDKFGKGQVLAVENSPTGTKVKVFFETKGLKTLVTEYANLRPWREG
;
A
#
# COMPACT_ATOMS: atom_id res chain seq x y z
N MET A 1 21.86 33.81 3.20
CA MET A 1 20.73 33.84 2.22
C MET A 1 20.80 35.00 1.24
N ASP A 2 21.53 36.09 1.54
CA ASP A 2 21.67 37.23 0.63
C ASP A 2 22.58 36.97 -0.59
N GLU A 3 23.24 35.81 -0.64
CA GLU A 3 24.15 35.41 -1.72
C GLU A 3 23.46 34.70 -2.90
N VAL A 4 22.21 34.22 -2.73
CA VAL A 4 21.48 33.51 -3.80
C VAL A 4 20.68 34.52 -4.63
N LYS A 5 21.37 35.21 -5.55
CA LYS A 5 20.81 36.29 -6.37
C LYS A 5 19.72 35.86 -7.37
N GLU A 6 19.62 34.57 -7.67
CA GLU A 6 18.69 34.00 -8.66
C GLU A 6 17.25 33.83 -8.15
N LEU A 7 17.03 33.86 -6.84
CA LEU A 7 15.69 33.71 -6.26
C LEU A 7 14.93 35.03 -6.21
N SER A 8 13.63 34.99 -6.50
CA SER A 8 12.72 36.13 -6.35
C SER A 8 12.64 36.60 -4.89
N ILE A 9 12.33 37.88 -4.68
CA ILE A 9 12.21 38.47 -3.33
C ILE A 9 11.20 37.70 -2.48
N ASN A 10 10.07 37.31 -3.07
CA ASN A 10 9.03 36.51 -2.38
C ASN A 10 9.51 35.10 -2.02
N ALA A 11 10.26 34.45 -2.91
CA ALA A 11 10.81 33.12 -2.62
C ALA A 11 11.82 33.20 -1.47
N ARG A 12 12.71 34.20 -1.47
CA ARG A 12 13.66 34.40 -0.36
C ARG A 12 12.98 34.65 0.97
N LYS A 13 11.89 35.44 0.97
CA LYS A 13 11.11 35.70 2.18
C LYS A 13 10.50 34.41 2.73
N ARG A 14 9.81 33.62 1.89
CA ARG A 14 9.20 32.35 2.33
C ARG A 14 10.20 31.33 2.83
N ILE A 15 11.35 31.21 2.17
CA ILE A 15 12.38 30.27 2.62
C ILE A 15 12.97 30.75 3.95
N ARG A 16 13.18 32.06 4.13
CA ARG A 16 13.63 32.60 5.42
C ARG A 16 12.64 32.27 6.55
N GLU A 17 11.35 32.51 6.34
CA GLU A 17 10.30 32.18 7.32
C GLU A 17 10.28 30.68 7.66
N PHE A 18 10.48 29.81 6.66
CA PHE A 18 10.59 28.38 6.88
C PHE A 18 11.84 28.00 7.70
N VAL A 19 13.00 28.55 7.35
CA VAL A 19 14.26 28.30 8.09
C VAL A 19 14.12 28.76 9.54
N GLU A 20 13.58 29.96 9.78
CA GLU A 20 13.33 30.47 11.14
C GLU A 20 12.39 29.55 11.92
N THR A 21 11.38 28.98 11.27
CA THR A 21 10.46 28.01 11.88
C THR A 21 11.20 26.72 12.26
N ILE A 22 12.03 26.17 11.36
CA ILE A 22 12.80 24.95 11.60
C ILE A 22 13.83 25.17 12.72
N ASP A 23 14.51 26.31 12.74
CA ASP A 23 15.48 26.65 13.79
C ASP A 23 14.79 26.78 15.16
N ALA A 24 13.61 27.40 15.22
CA ALA A 24 12.81 27.47 16.46
C ALA A 24 12.39 26.08 16.97
N LEU A 25 11.93 25.20 16.06
CA LEU A 25 11.61 23.81 16.41
C LEU A 25 12.84 23.05 16.90
N ARG A 26 14.01 23.28 16.28
CA ARG A 26 15.27 22.63 16.66
C ARG A 26 15.73 23.04 18.06
N GLU A 27 15.62 24.30 18.42
CA GLU A 27 15.94 24.76 19.77
C GLU A 27 14.94 24.19 20.79
N LYS A 28 13.64 24.23 20.49
CA LYS A 28 12.61 23.64 21.35
C LYS A 28 12.82 22.14 21.59
N ALA A 29 13.26 21.40 20.56
CA ALA A 29 13.54 19.96 20.64
C ALA A 29 14.62 19.60 21.69
N ARG A 30 15.44 20.56 22.13
CA ARG A 30 16.44 20.36 23.19
C ARG A 30 15.86 20.46 24.60
N GLU A 31 14.67 21.06 24.74
CA GLU A 31 14.05 21.38 26.02
C GLU A 31 12.86 20.47 26.36
N VAL A 32 12.27 19.84 25.34
CA VAL A 32 11.02 19.07 25.44
C VAL A 32 11.23 17.61 25.05
N ASN A 33 10.31 16.75 25.46
CA ASN A 33 10.35 15.33 25.09
C ASN A 33 9.89 15.08 23.64
N ALA A 34 10.07 13.85 23.16
CA ALA A 34 9.74 13.44 21.79
C ALA A 34 8.28 13.73 21.40
N PHE A 35 7.34 13.47 22.30
CA PHE A 35 5.91 13.70 22.03
C PHE A 35 5.61 15.20 21.88
N GLU A 36 6.11 16.02 22.81
CA GLU A 36 5.88 17.46 22.81
C GLU A 36 6.44 18.14 21.56
N ILE A 37 7.65 17.77 21.11
CA ILE A 37 8.22 18.35 19.89
C ILE A 37 7.46 17.90 18.63
N VAL A 38 7.07 16.63 18.53
CA VAL A 38 6.34 16.15 17.34
C VAL A 38 4.93 16.74 17.30
N GLN A 39 4.27 16.89 18.45
CA GLN A 39 3.00 17.59 18.55
C GLN A 39 3.14 19.06 18.11
N GLU A 40 4.22 19.73 18.51
CA GLU A 40 4.52 21.10 18.05
C GLU A 40 4.69 21.17 16.53
N VAL A 41 5.42 20.22 15.93
CA VAL A 41 5.59 20.12 14.47
C VAL A 41 4.24 19.95 13.78
N VAL A 42 3.40 19.01 14.24
CA VAL A 42 2.07 18.76 13.68
C VAL A 42 1.21 20.03 13.71
N ASN A 43 1.26 20.78 14.81
CA ASN A 43 0.50 22.02 14.98
C ASN A 43 1.06 23.16 14.13
N THR A 44 2.39 23.33 14.09
CA THR A 44 3.10 24.39 13.37
C THR A 44 2.83 24.31 11.87
N PHE A 45 2.89 23.10 11.32
CA PHE A 45 2.61 22.84 9.90
C PHE A 45 1.13 22.54 9.63
N ARG A 46 0.28 22.57 10.66
CA ARG A 46 -1.17 22.38 10.57
C ARG A 46 -1.55 21.11 9.81
N LEU A 47 -0.80 20.03 10.03
CA LEU A 47 -0.89 18.81 9.23
C LEU A 47 -2.29 18.18 9.30
N LEU A 48 -2.95 18.29 10.46
CA LEU A 48 -4.32 17.83 10.63
C LEU A 48 -5.34 18.76 9.96
N GLU A 49 -5.07 20.07 9.88
CA GLU A 49 -5.96 21.03 9.22
C GLU A 49 -6.02 20.82 7.71
N ILE A 50 -4.98 20.24 7.10
CA ILE A 50 -4.95 19.91 5.66
C ILE A 50 -6.12 19.00 5.28
N TYR A 51 -6.53 18.12 6.19
CA TYR A 51 -7.58 17.13 5.97
C TYR A 51 -8.92 17.52 6.62
N GLN A 52 -8.99 18.67 7.31
CA GLN A 52 -10.21 19.11 7.95
C GLN A 52 -11.33 19.35 6.93
N GLY A 53 -12.48 18.72 7.17
CA GLY A 53 -13.65 18.82 6.30
C GLY A 53 -13.60 17.94 5.05
N SER A 54 -12.51 17.20 4.81
CA SER A 54 -12.49 16.15 3.77
C SER A 54 -13.36 14.98 4.20
N ARG A 55 -14.11 14.41 3.26
CA ARG A 55 -14.92 13.19 3.44
C ARG A 55 -14.36 12.00 2.67
N LEU A 56 -13.14 12.15 2.13
CA LEU A 56 -12.48 11.08 1.39
C LEU A 56 -11.93 10.04 2.40
N PRO A 57 -12.20 8.74 2.20
CA PRO A 57 -11.67 7.69 3.08
C PRO A 57 -10.14 7.73 3.22
N GLU A 58 -9.42 8.08 2.15
CA GLU A 58 -7.95 8.20 2.16
C GLU A 58 -7.47 9.32 3.08
N ASP A 59 -8.17 10.45 3.13
CA ASP A 59 -7.79 11.57 3.99
C ASP A 59 -8.07 11.26 5.47
N GLN A 60 -9.16 10.54 5.74
CA GLN A 60 -9.47 10.03 7.06
C GLN A 60 -8.38 9.04 7.54
N ALA A 61 -7.95 8.12 6.68
CA ALA A 61 -6.84 7.22 6.97
C ALA A 61 -5.51 7.97 7.24
N ARG A 62 -5.26 9.09 6.54
CA ARG A 62 -4.07 9.93 6.82
C ARG A 62 -4.14 10.59 8.20
N VAL A 63 -5.31 11.06 8.61
CA VAL A 63 -5.53 11.61 9.96
C VAL A 63 -5.28 10.55 11.02
N GLU A 64 -5.82 9.35 10.82
CA GLU A 64 -5.63 8.19 11.71
C GLU A 64 -4.14 7.83 11.83
N ASN A 65 -3.41 7.77 10.71
CA ASN A 65 -1.97 7.50 10.70
C ASN A 65 -1.17 8.55 11.50
N ILE A 66 -1.52 9.84 11.40
CA ILE A 66 -0.86 10.91 12.17
C ILE A 66 -1.16 10.73 13.67
N GLN A 67 -2.40 10.37 14.02
CA GLN A 67 -2.79 10.11 15.40
C GLN A 67 -2.09 8.87 15.98
N GLU A 68 -1.96 7.81 15.18
CA GLU A 68 -1.24 6.60 15.57
C GLU A 68 0.24 6.87 15.79
N LEU A 69 0.87 7.67 14.92
CA LEU A 69 2.25 8.14 15.11
C LEU A 69 2.40 8.88 16.46
N LEU A 70 1.51 9.83 16.76
CA LEU A 70 1.51 10.56 18.03
C LEU A 70 1.33 9.61 19.23
N ASN A 71 0.44 8.63 19.13
CA ASN A 71 0.22 7.63 20.18
C ASN A 71 1.44 6.72 20.39
N SER A 72 2.11 6.32 19.31
CA SER A 72 3.35 5.54 19.38
C SER A 72 4.45 6.31 20.10
N ILE A 73 4.65 7.58 19.74
CA ILE A 73 5.64 8.45 20.38
C ILE A 73 5.27 8.74 21.84
N LEU A 74 3.98 8.91 22.15
CA LEU A 74 3.51 9.08 23.54
C LEU A 74 3.83 7.84 24.38
N THR A 75 3.63 6.66 23.82
CA THR A 75 3.94 5.38 24.48
C THR A 75 5.44 5.25 24.73
N PHE A 76 6.26 5.54 23.71
CA PHE A 76 7.72 5.62 23.84
C PHE A 76 8.13 6.59 24.96
N THR A 77 7.59 7.80 24.96
CA THR A 77 7.90 8.84 25.96
C THR A 77 7.53 8.41 27.38
N ARG A 78 6.45 7.63 27.55
CA ARG A 78 6.00 7.13 28.86
C ARG A 78 6.82 5.95 29.38
N ASN A 79 7.35 5.13 28.47
CA ASN A 79 8.08 3.91 28.80
C ASN A 79 9.57 4.15 29.05
N ASN A 80 10.09 5.31 28.64
CA ASN A 80 11.49 5.67 28.76
C ASN A 80 11.69 6.78 29.81
N PRO A 81 12.84 6.81 30.50
CA PRO A 81 13.15 7.88 31.45
C PRO A 81 13.32 9.24 30.72
N PRO A 82 13.14 10.38 31.40
CA PRO A 82 13.14 11.71 30.77
C PRO A 82 14.40 12.01 29.92
N GLU A 83 15.56 11.53 30.33
CA GLU A 83 16.83 11.65 29.62
C GLU A 83 16.88 10.90 28.28
N GLU A 84 16.10 9.83 28.14
CA GLU A 84 16.03 8.97 26.95
C GLU A 84 14.75 9.25 26.13
N ALA A 85 13.76 9.93 26.69
CA ALA A 85 12.50 10.28 26.04
C ALA A 85 12.63 11.41 25.00
N THR A 86 13.73 11.46 24.25
CA THR A 86 14.04 12.49 23.24
C THR A 86 13.69 12.02 21.83
N LEU A 87 13.50 12.97 20.90
CA LEU A 87 13.20 12.64 19.50
C LEU A 87 14.30 11.78 18.86
N THR A 88 15.57 12.03 19.20
CA THR A 88 16.70 11.25 18.67
C THR A 88 16.60 9.78 19.05
N HIS A 89 16.39 9.47 20.33
CA HIS A 89 16.26 8.09 20.78
C HIS A 89 15.02 7.40 20.21
N TYR A 90 13.91 8.12 20.04
CA TYR A 90 12.74 7.57 19.33
C TYR A 90 13.09 7.19 17.89
N LEU A 91 13.79 8.07 17.17
CA LEU A 91 14.22 7.81 15.79
C LEU A 91 15.22 6.66 15.70
N GLU A 92 16.07 6.49 16.71
CA GLU A 92 16.97 5.33 16.84
C GLU A 92 16.16 4.05 17.09
N GLU A 93 15.22 4.05 18.03
CA GLU A 93 14.35 2.90 18.33
C GLU A 93 13.58 2.44 17.10
N ILE A 94 12.88 3.34 16.39
CA ILE A 94 12.14 2.94 15.18
C ILE A 94 13.06 2.47 14.04
N SER A 95 14.32 2.90 14.03
CA SER A 95 15.31 2.43 13.04
C SER A 95 15.86 1.05 13.38
N LEU A 96 15.84 0.67 14.66
CA LEU A 96 16.29 -0.60 15.19
C LEU A 96 15.17 -1.65 15.22
N VAL A 97 13.93 -1.20 15.42
CA VAL A 97 12.73 -2.06 15.40
C VAL A 97 12.51 -2.53 13.97
N THR A 98 12.82 -3.81 13.74
CA THR A 98 12.39 -4.49 12.52
C THR A 98 10.93 -4.94 12.70
N ASP A 99 10.16 -5.08 11.62
CA ASP A 99 8.78 -5.61 11.70
C ASP A 99 8.68 -6.98 12.41
N ILE A 100 9.82 -7.69 12.52
CA ILE A 100 9.98 -8.96 13.22
C ILE A 100 9.94 -8.78 14.75
N ASP A 101 10.45 -7.68 15.29
CA ASP A 101 10.53 -7.47 16.74
C ASP A 101 9.16 -7.21 17.39
N ARG A 102 8.17 -6.82 16.57
CA ARG A 102 6.75 -6.71 16.97
C ARG A 102 5.97 -8.01 16.77
N TRP A 103 6.59 -9.05 16.23
CA TRP A 103 5.92 -10.32 15.97
C TRP A 103 5.71 -11.10 17.27
N ASP A 104 4.44 -11.19 17.69
CA ASP A 104 4.02 -11.99 18.82
C ASP A 104 3.35 -13.28 18.32
N PRO A 105 3.98 -14.47 18.50
CA PRO A 105 3.42 -15.74 18.06
C PRO A 105 2.14 -16.15 18.81
N SER A 106 1.79 -15.45 19.90
CA SER A 106 0.55 -15.71 20.66
C SER A 106 -0.67 -15.02 20.06
N GLN A 107 -0.48 -14.05 19.16
CA GLN A 107 -1.59 -13.39 18.48
C GLN A 107 -2.10 -14.23 17.32
N ALA A 108 -3.42 -14.45 17.27
CA ALA A 108 -4.08 -15.19 16.20
C ALA A 108 -4.25 -14.34 14.94
N THR A 109 -3.14 -13.93 14.33
CA THR A 109 -3.10 -13.06 13.14
C THR A 109 -2.27 -13.69 12.01
N VAL A 110 -2.52 -13.26 10.77
CA VAL A 110 -1.68 -13.63 9.63
C VAL A 110 -0.52 -12.65 9.55
N THR A 111 0.71 -13.15 9.55
CA THR A 111 1.90 -12.31 9.45
C THR A 111 2.32 -12.12 7.99
N LEU A 112 2.40 -10.86 7.54
CA LEU A 112 2.93 -10.49 6.24
C LEU A 112 4.33 -9.91 6.43
N MET A 113 5.29 -10.38 5.63
CA MET A 113 6.67 -9.90 5.67
C MET A 113 7.36 -10.13 4.34
N THR A 114 8.54 -9.52 4.17
CA THR A 114 9.40 -9.80 3.00
C THR A 114 10.18 -11.11 3.20
N LEU A 115 10.64 -11.73 2.12
CA LEU A 115 11.49 -12.93 2.18
C LEU A 115 12.78 -12.71 3.01
N HIS A 116 13.36 -11.51 2.95
CA HIS A 116 14.55 -11.16 3.72
C HIS A 116 14.26 -11.15 5.23
N SER A 117 13.11 -10.58 5.61
CA SER A 117 12.67 -10.50 7.01
C SER A 117 12.34 -11.88 7.60
N ALA A 118 12.03 -12.87 6.77
CA ALA A 118 11.67 -14.20 7.26
C ALA A 118 12.88 -15.03 7.75
N LYS A 119 14.12 -14.57 7.53
CA LYS A 119 15.33 -15.32 7.88
C LYS A 119 15.39 -15.63 9.37
N GLY A 120 15.56 -16.91 9.72
CA GLY A 120 15.64 -17.36 11.11
C GLY A 120 14.28 -17.64 11.78
N LEU A 121 13.17 -17.28 11.13
CA LEU A 121 11.83 -17.63 11.56
C LEU A 121 11.37 -18.94 10.91
N GLU A 122 10.36 -19.59 11.48
CA GLU A 122 9.72 -20.78 10.89
C GLU A 122 8.24 -20.83 11.25
N PHE A 123 7.40 -21.24 10.32
CA PHE A 123 5.95 -21.25 10.44
C PHE A 123 5.37 -22.60 10.02
N PRO A 124 4.26 -23.07 10.63
CA PRO A 124 3.56 -24.27 10.18
C PRO A 124 3.19 -24.19 8.70
N VAL A 125 2.65 -23.04 8.28
CA VAL A 125 2.22 -22.77 6.91
C VAL A 125 2.91 -21.50 6.40
N VAL A 126 3.49 -21.57 5.21
CA VAL A 126 4.07 -20.41 4.51
C VAL A 126 3.44 -20.26 3.14
N ILE A 127 3.09 -19.04 2.78
CA ILE A 127 2.61 -18.67 1.44
C ILE A 127 3.60 -17.68 0.85
N ILE A 128 4.32 -18.09 -0.20
CA ILE A 128 5.18 -17.18 -0.98
C ILE A 128 4.40 -16.73 -2.20
N THR A 129 4.23 -15.41 -2.35
CA THR A 129 3.46 -14.82 -3.45
C THR A 129 4.36 -14.01 -4.38
N GLY A 130 3.86 -13.71 -5.58
CA GLY A 130 4.60 -12.89 -6.54
C GLY A 130 5.78 -13.60 -7.18
N LEU A 131 5.71 -14.94 -7.28
CA LEU A 131 6.71 -15.77 -7.96
C LEU A 131 6.59 -15.62 -9.48
N GLU A 132 6.97 -14.46 -9.98
CA GLU A 132 6.87 -14.03 -11.37
C GLU A 132 8.24 -13.56 -11.87
N ASP A 133 8.66 -13.97 -13.06
CA ASP A 133 9.90 -13.46 -13.65
C ASP A 133 9.81 -11.92 -13.79
N GLY A 134 10.79 -11.20 -13.25
CA GLY A 134 10.80 -9.74 -13.18
C GLY A 134 10.19 -9.15 -11.90
N LEU A 135 9.53 -9.95 -11.06
CA LEU A 135 9.23 -9.62 -9.66
C LEU A 135 10.11 -10.42 -8.71
N PHE A 136 10.17 -11.73 -8.93
CA PHE A 136 10.99 -12.65 -8.17
C PHE A 136 11.36 -13.87 -9.06
N PRO A 137 12.56 -13.90 -9.65
CA PRO A 137 13.68 -12.99 -9.42
C PRO A 137 13.40 -11.58 -9.94
N LEU A 138 13.98 -10.58 -9.27
CA LEU A 138 13.88 -9.18 -9.72
C LEU A 138 14.49 -9.00 -11.11
N ALA A 139 13.86 -8.17 -11.96
CA ALA A 139 14.27 -7.97 -13.35
C ALA A 139 15.74 -7.55 -13.50
N ARG A 140 16.27 -6.78 -12.54
CA ARG A 140 17.68 -6.35 -12.51
C ARG A 140 18.66 -7.50 -12.28
N SER A 141 18.23 -8.53 -11.56
CA SER A 141 19.05 -9.68 -11.17
C SER A 141 19.15 -10.73 -12.28
N VAL A 142 18.28 -10.68 -13.29
CA VAL A 142 18.23 -11.66 -14.39
C VAL A 142 19.45 -11.61 -15.31
N ASN A 143 20.12 -10.46 -15.43
CA ASN A 143 21.22 -10.25 -16.38
C ASN A 143 22.61 -10.52 -15.78
N ARG A 144 22.69 -10.88 -14.50
CA ARG A 144 23.93 -11.13 -13.78
C ARG A 144 23.81 -12.43 -13.00
N ASP A 145 24.64 -13.40 -13.33
CA ASP A 145 24.57 -14.74 -12.73
C ASP A 145 24.72 -14.68 -11.19
N GLU A 146 25.61 -13.83 -10.68
CA GLU A 146 25.79 -13.65 -9.22
C GLU A 146 24.53 -13.13 -8.52
N ASP A 147 23.85 -12.14 -9.11
CA ASP A 147 22.63 -11.56 -8.55
C ASP A 147 21.47 -12.55 -8.63
N LEU A 148 21.41 -13.35 -9.70
CA LEU A 148 20.41 -14.41 -9.84
C LEU A 148 20.60 -15.52 -8.81
N GLU A 149 21.84 -15.93 -8.54
CA GLU A 149 22.16 -16.91 -7.51
C GLU A 149 21.84 -16.40 -6.10
N GLU A 150 21.93 -15.09 -5.84
CA GLU A 150 21.49 -14.50 -4.57
C GLU A 150 19.95 -14.56 -4.43
N GLU A 151 19.20 -14.19 -5.47
CA GLU A 151 17.73 -14.34 -5.47
C GLU A 151 17.31 -15.81 -5.32
N ARG A 152 18.07 -16.75 -5.90
CA ARG A 152 17.86 -18.19 -5.72
C ARG A 152 18.08 -18.63 -4.27
N ARG A 153 19.14 -18.15 -3.62
CA ARG A 153 19.37 -18.37 -2.19
C ARG A 153 18.23 -17.82 -1.35
N LEU A 154 17.74 -16.63 -1.69
CA LEU A 154 16.61 -16.02 -1.01
C LEU A 154 15.33 -16.86 -1.15
N PHE A 155 15.08 -17.41 -2.35
CA PHE A 155 13.96 -18.33 -2.58
C PHE A 155 14.08 -19.58 -1.71
N TYR A 156 15.25 -20.21 -1.69
CA TYR A 156 15.55 -21.36 -0.85
C TYR A 156 15.32 -21.07 0.64
N VAL A 157 15.81 -19.92 1.14
CA VAL A 157 15.56 -19.49 2.52
C VAL A 157 14.06 -19.37 2.78
N GLY A 158 13.31 -18.73 1.87
CA GLY A 158 11.84 -18.62 1.96
C GLY A 158 11.13 -19.98 2.04
N MET A 159 11.49 -20.92 1.16
CA MET A 159 10.89 -22.26 1.15
C MET A 159 11.14 -23.01 2.47
N THR A 160 12.36 -22.89 3.02
CA THR A 160 12.74 -23.56 4.27
C THR A 160 12.15 -22.92 5.53
N ARG A 161 11.36 -21.84 5.42
CA ARG A 161 10.62 -21.30 6.57
C ARG A 161 9.35 -22.12 6.87
N ALA A 162 8.88 -22.95 5.93
CA ALA A 162 7.71 -23.79 6.10
C ALA A 162 8.04 -25.08 6.85
N LYS A 163 7.23 -25.45 7.85
CA LYS A 163 7.34 -26.71 8.59
C LYS A 163 6.43 -27.81 8.04
N GLU A 164 5.20 -27.47 7.68
CA GLU A 164 4.18 -28.45 7.27
C GLU A 164 3.73 -28.22 5.83
N SER A 165 3.34 -26.98 5.50
CA SER A 165 2.77 -26.66 4.19
C SER A 165 3.42 -25.41 3.59
N LEU A 166 3.76 -25.50 2.31
CA LEU A 166 4.30 -24.41 1.50
C LEU A 166 3.41 -24.20 0.28
N TYR A 167 2.87 -22.99 0.13
CA TYR A 167 2.11 -22.58 -1.04
C TYR A 167 2.92 -21.55 -1.84
N LEU A 168 3.06 -21.80 -3.13
CA LEU A 168 3.84 -20.98 -4.07
C LEU A 168 2.88 -20.37 -5.10
N LEU A 169 2.73 -19.05 -5.07
CA LEU A 169 1.73 -18.35 -5.87
C LEU A 169 2.37 -17.36 -6.86
N TRP A 170 1.84 -17.37 -8.08
CA TRP A 170 2.15 -16.42 -9.14
C TRP A 170 0.85 -15.93 -9.78
N ALA A 171 0.86 -14.72 -10.36
CA ALA A 171 -0.30 -14.16 -11.03
C ALA A 171 -0.03 -14.01 -12.54
N GLN A 172 -0.94 -14.51 -13.37
CA GLN A 172 -0.86 -14.36 -14.82
C GLN A 172 -0.91 -12.89 -15.24
N GLU A 173 -1.64 -12.06 -14.49
CA GLU A 173 -1.78 -10.63 -14.69
C GLU A 173 -1.59 -9.89 -13.35
N ARG A 174 -0.83 -8.79 -13.38
CA ARG A 174 -0.58 -7.96 -12.19
C ARG A 174 -0.57 -6.49 -12.54
N GLN A 175 -1.37 -5.70 -11.83
CA GLN A 175 -1.29 -4.23 -11.87
C GLN A 175 -0.10 -3.75 -11.01
N ARG A 176 0.80 -2.95 -11.57
CA ARG A 176 1.94 -2.35 -10.84
C ARG A 176 1.88 -0.82 -10.95
N PHE A 177 1.88 -0.13 -9.82
CA PHE A 177 1.89 1.33 -9.77
C PHE A 177 3.31 1.86 -10.07
N GLY A 178 3.47 2.81 -11.00
CA GLY A 178 4.76 3.46 -11.29
C GLY A 178 5.38 3.24 -12.68
N ASN A 179 4.87 2.30 -13.49
CA ASN A 179 5.34 2.11 -14.88
C ASN A 179 4.53 2.96 -15.89
N GLN A 180 4.32 4.25 -15.60
CA GLN A 180 3.69 5.19 -16.53
C GLN A 180 4.52 5.46 -17.80
N GLN A 181 5.81 5.09 -17.83
CA GLN A 181 6.69 5.32 -18.99
C GLN A 181 6.48 4.34 -20.14
N TRP A 182 5.76 3.23 -19.92
CA TRP A 182 5.29 2.32 -20.97
C TRP A 182 3.82 2.01 -20.73
N GLY A 183 2.96 2.98 -21.07
CA GLY A 183 1.49 2.92 -21.13
C GLY A 183 0.84 1.79 -20.34
N GLY A 184 0.41 2.08 -19.11
CA GLY A 184 -0.29 1.18 -18.17
C GLY A 184 -0.98 -0.03 -18.80
N GLY A 185 -0.20 -1.08 -18.98
CA GLY A 185 -0.62 -2.33 -19.59
C GLY A 185 -0.52 -3.46 -18.58
N TYR A 186 -1.44 -4.41 -18.67
CA TYR A 186 -1.32 -5.70 -18.03
C TYR A 186 -0.04 -6.37 -18.53
N PHE A 187 0.90 -6.67 -17.63
CA PHE A 187 2.02 -7.54 -17.97
C PHE A 187 1.51 -8.98 -17.85
N TYR A 188 1.56 -9.73 -18.95
CA TYR A 188 1.55 -11.19 -18.87
C TYR A 188 2.83 -11.60 -18.17
N ASN A 189 2.73 -11.93 -16.88
CA ASN A 189 3.89 -12.34 -16.11
C ASN A 189 4.14 -13.83 -16.38
N ALA A 190 5.34 -14.16 -16.84
CA ALA A 190 5.78 -15.54 -16.85
C ALA A 190 5.96 -16.02 -15.39
N PRO A 191 5.59 -17.26 -15.06
CA PRO A 191 5.90 -17.84 -13.75
C PRO A 191 7.40 -17.76 -13.51
N SER A 192 7.80 -17.51 -12.27
CA SER A 192 9.21 -17.46 -11.87
C SER A 192 9.95 -18.69 -12.36
N ARG A 193 11.13 -18.50 -12.94
CA ARG A 193 12.00 -19.61 -13.34
C ARG A 193 12.32 -20.56 -12.19
N PHE A 194 12.37 -20.07 -10.95
CA PHE A 194 12.66 -20.89 -9.78
C PHE A 194 11.60 -21.97 -9.53
N LEU A 195 10.35 -21.76 -9.98
CA LEU A 195 9.30 -22.78 -9.89
C LEU A 195 9.64 -24.02 -10.73
N ARG A 196 10.30 -23.84 -11.88
CA ARG A 196 10.68 -24.95 -12.78
C ARG A 196 11.87 -25.76 -12.28
N GLU A 197 12.58 -25.25 -11.28
CA GLU A 197 13.72 -25.93 -10.67
C GLU A 197 13.30 -26.86 -9.54
N ILE A 198 12.06 -26.71 -9.05
CA ILE A 198 11.49 -27.62 -8.08
C ILE A 198 11.12 -28.92 -8.81
N PRO A 199 11.57 -30.08 -8.31
CA PRO A 199 11.20 -31.36 -8.92
C PRO A 199 9.68 -31.53 -9.00
N GLU A 200 9.17 -31.88 -10.18
CA GLU A 200 7.72 -31.97 -10.46
C GLU A 200 6.99 -32.95 -9.51
N HIS A 201 7.67 -33.99 -9.03
CA HIS A 201 7.08 -34.95 -8.09
C HIS A 201 6.86 -34.39 -6.67
N LEU A 202 7.40 -33.20 -6.37
CA LEU A 202 7.22 -32.49 -5.10
C LEU A 202 6.17 -31.38 -5.19
N THR A 203 5.67 -31.08 -6.39
CA THR A 203 4.69 -30.02 -6.62
C THR A 203 3.34 -30.60 -7.00
N LYS A 204 2.28 -29.94 -6.53
CA LYS A 204 0.91 -30.19 -6.97
C LYS A 204 0.36 -28.88 -7.47
N GLU A 205 0.21 -28.76 -8.79
CA GLU A 205 -0.42 -27.59 -9.38
C GLU A 205 -1.94 -27.71 -9.24
N GLU A 206 -2.52 -26.81 -8.46
CA GLU A 206 -3.97 -26.65 -8.37
C GLU A 206 -4.34 -25.27 -8.89
N PRO A 207 -5.20 -25.15 -9.91
CA PRO A 207 -5.75 -23.85 -10.26
C PRO A 207 -6.51 -23.34 -9.05
N VAL A 208 -6.19 -22.12 -8.60
CA VAL A 208 -6.99 -21.44 -7.57
C VAL A 208 -8.36 -21.22 -8.18
N LYS A 209 -9.29 -22.11 -7.84
CA LYS A 209 -10.70 -21.90 -8.10
C LYS A 209 -11.12 -20.80 -7.15
N ILE A 210 -11.14 -19.57 -7.65
CA ILE A 210 -11.87 -18.49 -6.98
C ILE A 210 -13.34 -18.93 -7.05
N GLN A 211 -13.76 -19.72 -6.07
CA GLN A 211 -15.17 -19.84 -5.78
C GLN A 211 -15.58 -18.44 -5.30
N PRO A 212 -16.60 -17.82 -5.92
CA PRO A 212 -17.08 -16.50 -5.54
C PRO A 212 -17.76 -16.49 -4.15
N ASP A 213 -17.38 -17.40 -3.25
CA ASP A 213 -17.86 -17.50 -1.87
C ASP A 213 -17.16 -16.49 -0.94
N LEU A 214 -16.32 -15.61 -1.48
CA LEU A 214 -16.08 -14.32 -0.85
C LEU A 214 -17.29 -13.44 -1.13
N GLU A 215 -18.35 -13.64 -0.34
CA GLU A 215 -19.16 -12.53 0.16
C GLU A 215 -18.15 -11.52 0.75
N TYR A 216 -17.69 -10.61 -0.10
CA TYR A 216 -17.18 -9.36 0.41
C TYR A 216 -18.31 -8.78 1.23
N ILE A 217 -18.11 -8.70 2.55
CA ILE A 217 -18.94 -7.90 3.44
C ILE A 217 -18.69 -6.43 3.05
N TYR A 218 -19.26 -6.02 1.93
CA TYR A 218 -19.63 -4.64 1.70
C TYR A 218 -21.06 -4.55 2.20
N ASP A 219 -21.25 -3.73 3.23
CA ASP A 219 -22.55 -3.35 3.77
C ASP A 219 -23.56 -3.18 2.64
N ASP A 220 -24.59 -4.03 2.64
CA ASP A 220 -25.68 -4.09 1.69
C ASP A 220 -26.57 -2.85 1.92
N GLN A 221 -26.04 -1.67 1.59
CA GLN A 221 -26.81 -0.44 1.52
C GLN A 221 -27.61 -0.51 0.22
N GLU A 222 -28.81 -1.08 0.34
CA GLU A 222 -29.84 -1.04 -0.70
C GLU A 222 -29.96 0.38 -1.25
N ASP A 223 -29.84 0.46 -2.57
CA ASP A 223 -29.90 1.69 -3.33
C ASP A 223 -31.35 2.22 -3.34
N GLU A 224 -31.64 3.35 -2.68
CA GLU A 224 -32.96 3.99 -2.69
C GLU A 224 -33.39 4.49 -4.10
N LYS A 225 -32.55 4.33 -5.15
CA LYS A 225 -32.90 4.64 -6.55
C LYS A 225 -32.62 3.55 -7.61
N GLY A 226 -32.04 2.42 -7.25
CA GLY A 226 -32.15 1.14 -7.98
C GLY A 226 -31.84 1.08 -9.49
N GLU A 227 -30.95 1.92 -10.04
CA GLU A 227 -30.71 1.93 -11.50
C GLU A 227 -29.55 1.02 -11.96
N PHE A 228 -28.53 0.80 -11.12
CA PHE A 228 -27.39 -0.08 -11.43
C PHE A 228 -26.94 -0.84 -10.19
N ARG A 229 -26.59 -2.12 -10.34
CA ARG A 229 -26.06 -2.98 -9.28
C ARG A 229 -24.64 -3.40 -9.57
N ILE A 230 -23.87 -3.65 -8.52
CA ILE A 230 -22.55 -4.28 -8.65
C ILE A 230 -22.73 -5.64 -9.33
N GLY A 231 -21.90 -5.91 -10.33
CA GLY A 231 -21.99 -7.09 -11.18
C GLY A 231 -22.77 -6.87 -12.48
N ASP A 232 -23.56 -5.80 -12.60
CA ASP A 232 -24.32 -5.51 -13.82
C ASP A 232 -23.39 -5.27 -15.01
N TRP A 233 -23.78 -5.79 -16.17
CA TRP A 233 -23.14 -5.49 -17.43
C TRP A 233 -23.78 -4.27 -18.07
N VAL A 234 -22.95 -3.30 -18.43
CA VAL A 234 -23.36 -2.03 -19.03
C VAL A 234 -22.58 -1.75 -20.32
N VAL A 235 -23.14 -0.92 -21.18
CA VAL A 235 -22.49 -0.42 -22.38
C VAL A 235 -22.47 1.10 -22.38
N HIS A 236 -21.33 1.66 -22.78
CA HIS A 236 -21.11 3.10 -22.92
C HIS A 236 -20.64 3.44 -24.33
N ASP A 237 -21.19 4.51 -24.93
CA ASP A 237 -20.92 4.87 -26.33
C ASP A 237 -19.43 5.11 -26.63
N LYS A 238 -18.66 5.60 -25.65
CA LYS A 238 -17.21 5.83 -25.81
C LYS A 238 -16.32 4.71 -25.28
N PHE A 239 -16.82 3.91 -24.33
CA PHE A 239 -15.98 2.97 -23.57
C PHE A 239 -16.31 1.51 -23.85
N GLY A 240 -17.39 1.25 -24.58
CA GLY A 240 -17.83 -0.09 -24.95
C GLY A 240 -18.50 -0.81 -23.80
N LYS A 241 -18.42 -2.14 -23.82
CA LYS A 241 -18.97 -3.03 -22.80
C LYS A 241 -18.11 -3.01 -21.53
N GLY A 242 -18.73 -3.04 -20.37
CA GLY A 242 -18.05 -3.13 -19.08
C GLY A 242 -18.94 -3.65 -17.96
N GLN A 243 -18.32 -4.03 -16.85
CA GLN A 243 -19.00 -4.54 -15.66
C GLN A 243 -18.92 -3.51 -14.52
N VAL A 244 -20.04 -3.28 -13.84
CA VAL A 244 -20.11 -2.43 -12.66
C VAL A 244 -19.40 -3.13 -11.50
N LEU A 245 -18.37 -2.50 -10.93
CA LEU A 245 -17.58 -3.02 -9.82
C LEU A 245 -17.92 -2.38 -8.48
N ALA A 246 -18.44 -1.15 -8.49
CA ALA A 246 -18.88 -0.45 -7.29
C ALA A 246 -19.91 0.64 -7.63
N VAL A 247 -20.81 0.90 -6.68
CA VAL A 247 -21.79 1.98 -6.71
C VAL A 247 -21.59 2.81 -5.43
N GLU A 248 -21.38 4.10 -5.58
CA GLU A 248 -21.18 5.06 -4.50
C GLU A 248 -22.29 6.11 -4.57
N ASN A 249 -23.23 6.04 -3.63
CA ASN A 249 -24.32 7.01 -3.53
C ASN A 249 -23.90 8.25 -2.74
N SER A 250 -24.24 9.42 -3.27
CA SER A 250 -24.04 10.68 -2.57
C SER A 250 -25.26 11.59 -2.74
N PRO A 251 -25.49 12.56 -1.83
CA PRO A 251 -26.55 13.56 -1.99
C PRO A 251 -26.44 14.39 -3.28
N THR A 252 -25.25 14.39 -3.90
CA THR A 252 -24.92 15.13 -5.13
C THR A 252 -25.00 14.29 -6.40
N GLY A 253 -25.38 13.01 -6.31
CA GLY A 253 -25.50 12.09 -7.44
C GLY A 253 -24.85 10.73 -7.18
N THR A 254 -25.14 9.78 -8.07
CA THR A 254 -24.65 8.39 -7.95
C THR A 254 -23.39 8.21 -8.79
N LYS A 255 -22.31 7.70 -8.20
CA LYS A 255 -21.08 7.35 -8.90
C LYS A 255 -20.98 5.85 -9.07
N VAL A 256 -20.70 5.39 -10.28
CA VAL A 256 -20.44 3.97 -10.58
C VAL A 256 -19.02 3.78 -11.07
N LYS A 257 -18.33 2.79 -10.54
CA LYS A 257 -17.04 2.33 -11.07
C LYS A 257 -17.30 1.16 -12.01
N VAL A 258 -16.98 1.33 -13.29
CA VAL A 258 -17.19 0.34 -14.33
C VAL A 258 -15.85 -0.05 -14.93
N PHE A 259 -15.58 -1.35 -15.02
CA PHE A 259 -14.44 -1.88 -15.76
C PHE A 259 -14.85 -2.15 -17.21
N PHE A 260 -14.37 -1.31 -18.13
CA PHE A 260 -14.65 -1.46 -19.56
C PHE A 260 -13.59 -2.33 -20.23
N GLU A 261 -14.01 -3.34 -21.01
CA GLU A 261 -13.13 -4.30 -21.68
C GLU A 261 -12.04 -3.60 -22.51
N THR A 262 -12.36 -2.47 -23.13
CA THR A 262 -11.44 -1.75 -24.04
C THR A 262 -10.75 -0.53 -23.41
N LYS A 263 -11.17 -0.09 -22.22
CA LYS A 263 -10.73 1.19 -21.61
C LYS A 263 -10.34 1.11 -20.13
N GLY A 264 -10.44 -0.08 -19.54
CA GLY A 264 -10.14 -0.32 -18.13
C GLY A 264 -11.14 0.36 -17.19
N LEU A 265 -10.72 0.56 -15.93
CA LEU A 265 -11.56 1.12 -14.89
C LEU A 265 -11.90 2.59 -15.15
N LYS A 266 -13.19 2.94 -15.04
CA LYS A 266 -13.70 4.31 -15.11
C LYS A 266 -14.71 4.56 -13.99
N THR A 267 -14.59 5.70 -13.35
CA THR A 267 -15.61 6.22 -12.42
C THR A 267 -16.50 7.19 -13.18
N LEU A 268 -17.80 6.95 -13.18
CA LEU A 268 -18.79 7.70 -13.92
C LEU A 268 -19.90 8.16 -12.98
N VAL A 269 -20.41 9.37 -13.18
CA VAL A 269 -21.59 9.88 -12.46
C VAL A 269 -22.80 9.52 -13.30
N THR A 270 -23.71 8.69 -12.78
CA THR A 270 -24.78 8.03 -13.56
C THR A 270 -25.64 9.05 -14.31
N GLU A 271 -25.93 10.21 -13.69
CA GLU A 271 -26.73 11.27 -14.29
C GLU A 271 -26.14 11.86 -15.59
N TYR A 272 -24.83 11.67 -15.82
CA TYR A 272 -24.11 12.17 -17.00
C TYR A 272 -23.44 11.06 -17.82
N ALA A 273 -23.47 9.83 -17.33
CA ALA A 273 -22.70 8.73 -17.87
C ALA A 273 -23.35 8.09 -19.10
N ASN A 274 -24.67 8.24 -19.33
CA ASN A 274 -25.39 7.56 -20.42
C ASN A 274 -25.09 6.05 -20.50
N LEU A 275 -25.01 5.38 -19.34
CA LEU A 275 -24.83 3.94 -19.28
C LEU A 275 -26.14 3.24 -19.64
N ARG A 276 -26.04 2.22 -20.50
CA ARG A 276 -27.18 1.39 -20.89
C ARG A 276 -26.96 -0.03 -20.41
N PRO A 277 -27.99 -0.73 -19.88
CA PRO A 277 -27.87 -2.15 -19.57
C PRO A 277 -27.49 -2.94 -20.83
N TRP A 278 -26.51 -3.82 -20.71
CA TRP A 278 -26.14 -4.73 -21.78
C TRP A 278 -27.07 -5.94 -21.74
N ARG A 279 -27.87 -6.13 -22.79
CA ARG A 279 -28.69 -7.33 -22.98
C ARG A 279 -28.10 -8.14 -24.13
N GLU A 280 -27.83 -9.43 -23.90
CA GLU A 280 -27.50 -10.35 -24.98
C GLU A 280 -28.68 -10.39 -25.97
N GLY A 281 -28.35 -10.21 -27.25
CA GLY A 281 -29.21 -10.50 -28.39
C GLY A 281 -28.59 -11.62 -29.20
#